data_AF-A0A955CBF2-F1
#
_entry.id   AF-A0A955CBF2-F1
#
_cell.length_a   1.000
_cell.length_b   1.000
_cell.length_c   1.000
_cell.angle_alpha   90.00
_cell.angle_beta   90.00
_cell.angle_gamma   90.00
#
_symmetry.space_group_name_H-M   'P 1'
#
loop_
_entity.id
_entity.type
_entity.pdbx_description
1 polymer ?
#
loop_
_entity_poly.entity_id
_entity_poly.type
_entity_poly.pdbx_seq_one_letter_code
_entity_poly.pdbx_strand_id
1 'polypeptide(L)'
;AKTIASAIEINRPVNLPKALRALDAMNGVVCDVTDDEILDEKARIGRGGYGCEPASAASLAGLRKLVTRGVIGAKDRVVCILTGHQLKDADVTVGYHTDRYPGDARICASDPPRAFANRPVQVADDIDAICAAIEREDAGK
;
A
#
# COMPACT_ATOMS: atom_id res chain seq x y z
N ALA A 1 17.57 1.15 8.09
CA ALA A 1 16.20 1.13 7.56
C ALA A 1 15.83 2.54 7.19
N LYS A 2 15.64 2.77 5.90
CA LYS A 2 15.03 3.98 5.34
C LYS A 2 13.83 3.48 4.54
N THR A 3 12.64 4.00 4.83
CA THR A 3 11.38 3.58 4.20
C THR A 3 10.37 4.72 4.22
N ILE A 4 9.43 4.70 3.28
CA ILE A 4 8.24 5.55 3.29
C ILE A 4 7.36 5.29 4.51
N ALA A 5 7.39 4.07 5.05
CA ALA A 5 6.59 3.64 6.19
C ALA A 5 7.23 4.11 7.50
N SER A 6 7.16 5.43 7.72
CA SER A 6 7.85 6.11 8.83
C SER A 6 7.57 5.50 10.21
N ALA A 7 6.36 4.95 10.43
CA ALA A 7 6.00 4.30 11.69
C ALA A 7 6.80 3.01 12.00
N ILE A 8 7.39 2.38 10.99
CA ILE A 8 8.23 1.17 11.13
C ILE A 8 9.67 1.39 10.66
N GLU A 9 10.08 2.65 10.45
CA GLU A 9 11.47 3.03 10.16
C GLU A 9 12.34 2.93 11.43
N ILE A 10 12.53 1.71 11.93
CA ILE A 10 13.17 1.45 13.23
C ILE A 10 14.42 0.59 13.02
N ASN A 11 15.60 1.19 13.26
CA ASN A 11 16.88 0.48 13.14
C ASN A 11 17.17 -0.47 14.31
N ARG A 12 16.70 -0.12 15.52
CA ARG A 12 17.00 -0.87 16.75
C ARG A 12 15.75 -1.00 17.62
N PRO A 13 14.90 -2.01 17.35
CA PRO A 13 13.62 -2.15 18.04
C PRO A 13 13.82 -2.44 19.53
N VAL A 14 13.31 -1.54 20.38
CA VAL A 14 13.45 -1.61 21.84
C VAL A 14 12.87 -2.91 22.42
N ASN A 15 11.77 -3.41 21.83
CA ASN A 15 11.11 -4.63 22.26
C ASN A 15 11.54 -5.89 21.47
N LEU A 16 12.68 -5.88 20.78
CA LEU A 16 13.18 -7.04 20.02
C LEU A 16 13.18 -8.36 20.81
N PRO A 17 13.64 -8.41 22.08
CA PRO A 17 13.61 -9.66 22.84
C PRO A 17 12.19 -10.23 23.03
N LYS A 18 11.16 -9.37 23.11
CA LYS A 18 9.77 -9.81 23.21
C LYS A 18 9.27 -10.38 21.87
N ALA A 19 9.64 -9.73 20.76
CA ALA A 19 9.28 -10.19 19.42
C ALA A 19 9.91 -11.55 19.09
N LEU A 20 11.20 -11.74 19.41
CA LEU A 20 11.90 -13.02 19.20
C LEU A 20 11.25 -14.17 20.01
N ARG A 21 10.87 -13.92 21.27
CA ARG A 21 10.14 -14.92 22.06
C ARG A 21 8.78 -15.27 21.47
N ALA A 22 8.05 -14.29 20.93
CA ALA A 22 6.76 -14.54 20.28
C ALA A 22 6.92 -15.33 18.99
N LEU A 23 7.95 -15.04 18.18
CA LEU A 23 8.27 -15.81 16.98
C LEU A 23 8.59 -17.27 17.32
N ASP A 24 9.45 -17.50 18.32
CA ASP A 24 9.80 -18.85 18.77
C ASP A 24 8.58 -19.63 19.29
N ALA A 25 7.79 -19.01 20.18
CA ALA A 25 6.62 -19.65 20.78
C ALA A 25 5.49 -19.97 19.78
N MET A 26 5.38 -19.21 18.68
CA MET A 26 4.28 -19.33 17.71
C MET A 26 4.70 -19.97 16.39
N ASN A 27 5.93 -20.49 16.29
CA ASN A 27 6.52 -20.92 15.01
C ASN A 27 6.38 -19.82 13.93
N GLY A 28 6.62 -18.58 14.34
CA GLY A 28 6.41 -17.39 13.53
C GLY A 28 7.51 -17.19 12.49
N VAL A 29 7.16 -16.44 11.45
CA VAL A 29 8.08 -16.08 10.36
C VAL A 29 8.25 -14.56 10.29
N VAL A 30 9.39 -14.12 9.77
CA VAL A 30 9.66 -12.71 9.46
C VAL A 30 9.76 -12.56 7.95
N CYS A 31 9.16 -11.52 7.41
CA CYS A 31 9.21 -11.18 5.99
C CYS A 31 9.50 -9.69 5.85
N ASP A 32 10.41 -9.35 4.96
CA ASP A 32 10.66 -7.99 4.50
C ASP A 32 9.83 -7.69 3.24
N VAL A 33 9.52 -6.41 3.07
CA VAL A 33 8.79 -5.89 1.90
C VAL A 33 9.42 -4.58 1.45
N THR A 34 9.35 -4.31 0.14
CA THR A 34 9.83 -3.05 -0.43
C THR A 34 8.77 -1.96 -0.30
N ASP A 35 9.21 -0.70 -0.40
CA ASP A 35 8.28 0.44 -0.42
C ASP A 35 7.28 0.36 -1.59
N ASP A 36 7.69 -0.21 -2.73
CA ASP A 36 6.79 -0.42 -3.86
C ASP A 36 5.73 -1.49 -3.57
N GLU A 37 6.12 -2.61 -2.93
CA GLU A 37 5.17 -3.64 -2.48
C GLU A 37 4.17 -3.06 -1.48
N ILE A 38 4.64 -2.23 -0.54
CA ILE A 38 3.79 -1.51 0.42
C ILE A 38 2.77 -0.62 -0.29
N LEU A 39 3.23 0.22 -1.23
CA LEU A 39 2.38 1.16 -1.93
C LEU A 39 1.36 0.47 -2.84
N ASP A 40 1.77 -0.60 -3.53
CA ASP A 40 0.88 -1.37 -4.38
C ASP A 40 -0.23 -2.03 -3.57
N GLU A 41 0.08 -2.66 -2.44
CA GLU A 41 -0.95 -3.27 -1.59
C GLU A 41 -1.85 -2.22 -0.92
N LYS A 42 -1.30 -1.04 -0.58
CA LYS A 42 -2.10 0.10 -0.12
C LYS A 42 -3.13 0.54 -1.17
N ALA A 43 -2.73 0.64 -2.44
CA ALA A 43 -3.63 1.01 -3.52
C ALA A 43 -4.67 -0.09 -3.81
N ARG A 44 -4.25 -1.36 -3.78
CA ARG A 44 -5.15 -2.51 -3.99
C ARG A 44 -6.22 -2.62 -2.91
N ILE A 45 -5.88 -2.46 -1.63
CA ILE A 45 -6.90 -2.49 -0.57
C ILE A 45 -7.81 -1.26 -0.64
N GLY A 46 -7.27 -0.12 -1.07
CA GLY A 46 -8.02 1.10 -1.42
C GLY A 46 -9.15 0.84 -2.41
N ARG A 47 -8.89 0.05 -3.45
CA ARG A 47 -9.90 -0.36 -4.43
C ARG A 47 -11.05 -1.18 -3.83
N GLY A 48 -10.80 -1.85 -2.71
CA GLY A 48 -11.81 -2.60 -1.95
C GLY A 48 -12.60 -1.77 -0.93
N GLY A 49 -12.38 -0.45 -0.85
CA GLY A 49 -13.07 0.43 0.08
C GLY A 49 -12.43 0.54 1.47
N TYR A 50 -11.25 -0.06 1.68
CA TYR A 50 -10.50 0.07 2.93
C TYR A 50 -9.26 0.92 2.73
N GLY A 51 -8.82 1.62 3.76
CA GLY A 51 -7.61 2.44 3.72
C GLY A 51 -6.76 2.30 4.98
N CYS A 52 -5.46 2.45 4.81
CA CYS A 52 -4.49 2.47 5.90
C CYS A 52 -3.27 3.31 5.53
N GLU A 53 -2.44 3.62 6.52
CA GLU A 53 -1.12 4.23 6.30
C GLU A 53 -0.09 3.18 5.80
N PRO A 54 1.09 3.59 5.30
CA PRO A 54 2.04 2.66 4.66
C PRO A 54 2.54 1.48 5.54
N ALA A 55 2.81 1.68 6.83
CA ALA A 55 3.29 0.61 7.71
C ALA A 55 2.25 -0.51 7.91
N SER A 56 0.98 -0.17 7.94
CA SER A 56 -0.14 -1.11 7.96
C SER A 56 -0.20 -1.94 6.69
N ALA A 57 0.01 -1.29 5.54
CA ALA A 57 0.06 -1.98 4.24
C ALA A 57 1.25 -2.95 4.12
N ALA A 58 2.32 -2.79 4.92
CA ALA A 58 3.39 -3.78 5.00
C ALA A 58 2.90 -5.16 5.44
N SER A 59 1.84 -5.25 6.26
CA SER A 59 1.23 -6.53 6.63
C SER A 59 0.55 -7.24 5.45
N LEU A 60 -0.05 -6.46 4.53
CA LEU A 60 -0.70 -6.96 3.31
C LEU A 60 0.34 -7.38 2.27
N ALA A 61 1.39 -6.58 2.09
CA ALA A 61 2.54 -6.91 1.25
C ALA A 61 3.23 -8.19 1.73
N GLY A 62 3.43 -8.31 3.04
CA GLY A 62 3.96 -9.52 3.66
C GLY A 62 3.07 -10.73 3.41
N LEU A 63 1.74 -10.58 3.58
CA LEU A 63 0.77 -11.64 3.28
C LEU A 63 0.87 -12.09 1.82
N ARG A 64 0.83 -11.17 0.85
CA ARG A 64 0.99 -11.49 -0.58
C ARG A 64 2.25 -12.32 -0.81
N LYS A 65 3.40 -11.86 -0.30
CA LYS A 65 4.69 -12.52 -0.47
C LYS A 65 4.72 -13.92 0.15
N LEU A 66 4.17 -14.08 1.36
CA LEU A 66 4.11 -15.36 2.07
C LEU A 66 3.15 -16.36 1.40
N VAL A 67 2.04 -15.89 0.83
CA VAL A 67 1.13 -16.74 0.03
C VAL A 67 1.82 -17.18 -1.26
N THR A 68 2.48 -16.27 -1.98
CA THR A 68 3.23 -16.60 -3.20
C THR A 68 4.34 -17.62 -2.94
N ARG A 69 4.98 -17.55 -1.77
CA ARG A 69 6.02 -18.50 -1.34
C ARG A 69 5.45 -19.83 -0.80
N GLY A 70 4.13 -19.96 -0.67
CA GLY A 70 3.49 -21.16 -0.11
C GLY A 70 3.68 -21.33 1.41
N VAL A 71 4.15 -20.30 2.11
CA VAL A 71 4.27 -20.32 3.58
C VAL A 71 2.89 -20.19 4.23
N ILE A 72 2.03 -19.37 3.63
CA ILE A 72 0.60 -19.27 3.98
C ILE A 72 -0.20 -19.92 2.85
N GLY A 73 -1.12 -20.82 3.19
CA GLY A 73 -1.97 -21.51 2.25
C GLY A 73 -3.08 -20.62 1.70
N ALA A 74 -3.51 -20.86 0.46
CA ALA A 74 -4.56 -20.07 -0.20
C ALA A 74 -5.94 -20.14 0.48
N LYS A 75 -6.15 -21.11 1.38
CA LYS A 75 -7.40 -21.30 2.14
C LYS A 75 -7.27 -20.91 3.61
N ASP A 76 -6.10 -20.43 4.02
CA ASP A 76 -5.86 -20.07 5.41
C ASP A 76 -6.65 -18.81 5.79
N ARG A 77 -7.16 -18.79 7.01
CA ARG A 77 -7.77 -17.59 7.57
C ARG A 77 -6.68 -16.71 8.17
N VAL A 78 -6.45 -15.57 7.54
CA VAL A 78 -5.43 -14.61 7.97
C VAL A 78 -6.08 -13.32 8.47
N VAL A 79 -5.50 -12.73 9.50
CA VAL A 79 -5.85 -11.39 9.98
C VAL A 79 -4.64 -10.48 9.78
N CYS A 80 -4.79 -9.47 8.92
CA CYS A 80 -3.80 -8.40 8.76
C CYS A 80 -4.16 -7.23 9.68
N ILE A 81 -3.19 -6.76 10.47
CA ILE A 81 -3.41 -5.67 11.44
C ILE A 81 -3.07 -4.33 10.78
N LEU A 82 -4.09 -3.50 10.59
CA LEU A 82 -3.94 -2.13 10.12
C LEU A 82 -3.90 -1.20 11.34
N THR A 83 -2.69 -0.79 11.73
CA THR A 83 -2.45 -0.07 12.98
C THR A 83 -2.70 1.43 12.88
N GLY A 84 -2.74 1.99 11.66
CA GLY A 84 -2.91 3.42 11.44
C GLY A 84 -3.94 3.77 10.36
N HIS A 85 -4.59 4.91 10.55
CA HIS A 85 -5.64 5.42 9.68
C HIS A 85 -5.07 5.95 8.35
N GLN A 86 -5.80 5.74 7.25
CA GLN A 86 -5.46 6.22 5.89
C GLN A 86 -5.05 7.70 5.83
N LEU A 87 -5.75 8.56 6.59
CA LEU A 87 -5.54 10.01 6.56
C LEU A 87 -4.25 10.49 7.23
N LYS A 88 -3.50 9.60 7.91
CA LYS A 88 -2.22 9.97 8.53
C LYS A 88 -1.18 10.40 7.50
N ASP A 89 -1.18 9.75 6.33
CA ASP A 89 -0.22 9.97 5.25
C ASP A 89 -0.97 10.11 3.91
N ALA A 90 -1.86 11.10 3.82
CA ALA A 90 -2.72 11.30 2.65
C ALA A 90 -1.91 11.60 1.37
N ASP A 91 -0.80 12.33 1.50
CA ASP A 91 0.09 12.69 0.40
C ASP A 91 0.72 11.47 -0.28
N VAL A 92 0.95 10.39 0.47
CA VAL A 92 1.41 9.12 -0.10
C VAL A 92 0.39 8.55 -1.09
N THR A 93 -0.90 8.68 -0.75
CA THR A 93 -2.00 8.21 -1.59
C THR A 93 -2.15 9.09 -2.83
N VAL A 94 -2.15 10.42 -2.64
CA VAL A 94 -2.23 11.38 -3.75
C VAL A 94 -1.05 11.21 -4.69
N GLY A 95 0.16 11.14 -4.17
CA GLY A 95 1.38 10.95 -4.95
C GLY A 95 1.37 9.66 -5.76
N TYR A 96 1.02 8.52 -5.14
CA TYR A 96 0.92 7.24 -5.84
C TYR A 96 -0.06 7.29 -7.02
N HIS A 97 -1.21 7.96 -6.85
CA HIS A 97 -2.27 8.01 -7.86
C HIS A 97 -2.09 9.11 -8.90
N THR A 98 -1.22 10.09 -8.70
CA THR A 98 -1.07 11.24 -9.60
C THR A 98 0.35 11.45 -10.13
N ASP A 99 1.32 10.71 -9.60
CA ASP A 99 2.76 10.96 -9.74
C ASP A 99 3.19 12.38 -9.35
N ARG A 100 2.38 13.07 -8.52
CA ARG A 100 2.69 14.38 -7.97
C ARG A 100 3.04 14.25 -6.50
N TYR A 101 4.32 14.44 -6.21
CA TYR A 101 4.86 14.30 -4.88
C TYR A 101 5.26 15.68 -4.35
N PRO A 102 4.95 16.00 -3.08
CA PRO A 102 5.53 17.16 -2.39
C PRO A 102 7.06 17.20 -2.49
N GLY A 103 7.67 18.38 -2.43
CA GLY A 103 9.13 18.53 -2.63
C GLY A 103 10.00 17.81 -1.58
N ASP A 104 9.43 17.46 -0.43
CA ASP A 104 10.06 16.67 0.65
C ASP A 104 9.59 15.20 0.67
N ALA A 105 8.82 14.79 -0.33
CA ALA A 105 8.19 13.48 -0.34
C ALA A 105 9.22 12.35 -0.34
N ARG A 106 8.96 11.37 0.52
CA ARG A 106 9.74 10.13 0.62
C ARG A 106 9.54 9.19 -0.59
N ILE A 107 8.69 9.59 -1.53
CA ILE A 107 8.28 8.81 -2.70
C ILE A 107 8.60 9.61 -3.96
N CYS A 108 9.17 8.94 -4.96
CA CYS A 108 9.41 9.48 -6.28
C CYS A 108 8.43 8.88 -7.30
N ALA A 109 8.29 9.57 -8.44
CA ALA A 109 7.62 9.00 -9.61
C ALA A 109 8.30 7.69 -10.01
N SER A 110 7.48 6.70 -10.37
CA SER A 110 7.98 5.40 -10.83
C SER A 110 8.02 5.34 -12.35
N ASP A 111 9.06 4.72 -12.90
CA ASP A 111 9.15 4.31 -14.30
C ASP A 111 9.44 2.79 -14.34
N PRO A 112 8.49 1.94 -14.76
CA PRO A 112 7.19 2.27 -15.35
C PRO A 112 6.17 2.83 -14.34
N PRO A 113 5.04 3.40 -14.83
CA PRO A 113 3.95 3.88 -13.99
C PRO A 113 3.44 2.84 -12.99
N ARG A 114 3.03 3.32 -11.80
CA ARG A 114 2.43 2.51 -10.73
C ARG A 114 1.25 1.67 -11.24
N ALA A 115 1.33 0.36 -11.09
CA ALA A 115 0.39 -0.58 -11.70
C ALA A 115 -1.06 -0.46 -11.20
N PHE A 116 -1.29 0.11 -10.02
CA PHE A 116 -2.63 0.27 -9.42
C PHE A 116 -3.08 1.73 -9.32
N ALA A 117 -2.42 2.65 -10.04
CA ALA A 117 -2.77 4.06 -9.98
C ALA A 117 -4.09 4.34 -10.69
N ASN A 118 -5.10 4.76 -9.91
CA ASN A 118 -6.29 5.47 -10.39
C ASN A 118 -6.03 6.98 -10.57
N ARG A 119 -5.61 7.40 -11.78
CA ARG A 119 -5.31 8.80 -12.08
C ARG A 119 -6.59 9.59 -12.37
N PRO A 120 -6.73 10.82 -11.84
CA PRO A 120 -7.81 11.71 -12.24
C PRO A 120 -7.77 11.98 -13.74
N VAL A 121 -8.91 11.84 -14.42
CA VAL A 121 -9.07 12.20 -15.83
C VAL A 121 -9.50 13.67 -15.89
N GLN A 122 -8.64 14.52 -16.46
CA GLN A 122 -8.95 15.93 -16.64
C GLN A 122 -9.82 16.13 -17.88
N VAL A 123 -10.93 16.84 -17.72
CA VAL A 123 -11.89 17.15 -18.78
C VAL A 123 -12.14 18.66 -18.84
N ALA A 124 -12.65 19.15 -19.97
CA ALA A 124 -13.08 20.54 -20.08
C ALA A 124 -14.29 20.82 -19.18
N ASP A 125 -14.48 22.08 -18.79
CA ASP A 125 -15.68 22.57 -18.09
C ASP A 125 -16.86 22.66 -19.08
N ASP A 126 -17.26 21.51 -19.61
CA ASP A 126 -18.25 21.33 -20.66
C ASP A 126 -19.00 20.01 -20.37
N ILE A 127 -20.34 20.08 -20.33
CA ILE A 127 -21.19 18.95 -19.99
C ILE A 127 -21.05 17.78 -20.98
N ASP A 128 -20.87 18.05 -22.28
CA ASP A 128 -20.74 17.02 -23.29
C ASP A 128 -19.38 16.31 -23.14
N ALA A 129 -18.33 17.08 -22.80
CA ALA A 129 -17.01 16.53 -22.52
C ALA A 129 -17.00 15.66 -21.25
N ILE A 130 -17.72 16.07 -20.21
CA ILE A 130 -17.89 15.32 -18.95
C ILE A 130 -18.66 14.01 -19.22
N CYS A 131 -19.80 14.07 -19.90
CA CYS A 131 -20.60 12.89 -20.25
C CYS A 131 -19.79 11.89 -21.07
N ALA A 132 -19.09 12.35 -22.12
CA ALA A 132 -18.26 11.49 -22.94
C ALA A 132 -17.10 10.84 -22.16
N ALA A 133 -16.57 11.48 -21.10
CA ALA A 133 -15.55 10.88 -20.25
C ALA A 133 -16.11 9.77 -19.34
N ILE A 134 -17.29 9.99 -18.76
CA ILE A 134 -17.98 8.99 -17.93
C ILE A 134 -18.33 7.75 -18.75
N GLU A 135 -18.90 7.93 -19.95
CA GLU A 135 -19.28 6.83 -20.84
C GLU A 135 -18.08 5.98 -21.28
N ARG A 136 -16.94 6.63 -21.56
CA ARG A 136 -15.68 5.93 -21.91
C ARG A 136 -15.17 5.07 -20.77
N GLU A 137 -15.25 5.57 -19.54
CA GLU A 137 -14.80 4.84 -18.35
C GLU A 137 -15.69 3.62 -18.08
N ASP A 138 -17.00 3.74 -18.26
CA ASP A 138 -17.93 2.62 -18.08
C ASP A 138 -17.83 1.58 -19.19
N ALA A 139 -17.52 1.99 -20.42
CA ALA A 139 -17.25 1.06 -21.52
C ALA A 139 -15.92 0.30 -21.38
N GLY A 140 -15.00 0.77 -20.54
CA GLY A 140 -13.68 0.17 -20.30
C GLY A 140 -13.62 -0.80 -19.10
N LYS A 141 -14.69 -0.92 -18.32
CA LYS A 141 -14.83 -1.89 -17.22
C LYS A 141 -15.40 -3.21 -17.71
#